data_AF-A0A1S6QGG4-F1
#
_entry.id   AF-A0A1S6QGG4-F1
#
_cell.length_a   1.000
_cell.length_b   1.000
_cell.length_c   1.000
_cell.angle_alpha   90.00
_cell.angle_beta   90.00
_cell.angle_gamma   90.00
#
_symmetry.space_group_name_H-M   'P 1'
#
loop_
_entity.id
_entity.type
_entity.pdbx_description
1 polymer ?
#
loop_
_entity_poly.entity_id
_entity_poly.type
_entity_poly.pdbx_seq_one_letter_code
_entity_poly.pdbx_strand_id
1 'polypeptide(L)'
;MKSAVVLVARYIFYLVGAVIALGLVMLFQGTLTFEPFKVIVSGSVVYFIINTFLIPIYRILNPKKINPDETRFESYKDRAMNLHHQDRQMQHRNNQWSANGVTANQWEYSWDTTQSYSGLADMGYRWGVGLLINALFILFSPVFIAYLVVILRSSNVMQ
;
A
#
# COMPACT_ATOMS: atom_id res chain seq x y z
N MET A 1 -9.00 21.70 -14.30
CA MET A 1 -7.81 22.30 -13.64
C MET A 1 -7.55 21.77 -12.23
N LYS A 2 -8.54 21.74 -11.32
CA LYS A 2 -8.34 21.27 -9.93
C LYS A 2 -7.83 19.82 -9.83
N SER A 3 -8.23 18.94 -10.75
CA SER A 3 -7.79 17.53 -10.78
C SER A 3 -6.31 17.35 -11.11
N ALA A 4 -5.78 18.09 -12.08
CA ALA A 4 -4.38 17.98 -12.51
C ALA A 4 -3.41 18.46 -11.42
N VAL A 5 -3.73 19.57 -10.76
CA VAL A 5 -2.92 20.11 -9.65
C VAL A 5 -2.84 19.11 -8.49
N VAL A 6 -3.94 18.45 -8.16
CA VAL A 6 -3.97 17.42 -7.10
C VAL A 6 -3.13 16.19 -7.49
N LEU A 7 -3.18 15.76 -8.76
CA LEU A 7 -2.36 14.64 -9.24
C LEU A 7 -0.87 14.97 -9.19
N VAL A 8 -0.47 16.16 -9.64
CA VAL A 8 0.92 16.63 -9.60
C VAL A 8 1.41 16.73 -8.16
N ALA A 9 0.61 17.30 -7.25
CA ALA A 9 0.96 17.38 -5.84
C ALA A 9 1.16 15.98 -5.22
N ARG A 10 0.29 15.02 -5.53
CA ARG A 10 0.43 13.62 -5.08
C ARG A 10 1.69 12.97 -5.65
N TYR A 11 2.00 13.21 -6.93
CA TYR A 11 3.22 12.71 -7.56
C TYR A 11 4.47 13.23 -6.86
N ILE A 12 4.54 14.55 -6.63
CA ILE A 12 5.66 15.18 -5.93
C ILE A 12 5.81 14.59 -4.53
N PHE A 13 4.71 14.43 -3.80
CA PHE A 13 4.73 13.83 -2.47
C PHE A 13 5.31 12.40 -2.47
N TYR A 14 4.86 11.54 -3.39
CA TYR A 14 5.39 10.18 -3.50
C TYR A 14 6.84 10.16 -3.99
N LEU A 15 7.23 11.08 -4.87
CA LEU A 15 8.59 11.19 -5.37
C LEU A 15 9.55 11.61 -4.26
N VAL A 16 9.19 12.58 -3.42
CA VAL A 16 9.99 12.99 -2.26
C VAL A 16 10.22 11.79 -1.33
N GLY A 17 9.18 11.03 -1.01
CA GLY A 17 9.31 9.81 -0.21
C GLY A 17 10.23 8.76 -0.86
N ALA A 18 10.14 8.58 -2.18
CA ALA A 18 10.99 7.65 -2.91
C ALA A 18 12.47 8.10 -2.97
N VAL A 19 12.73 9.40 -3.12
CA VAL A 19 14.09 9.96 -3.08
C VAL A 19 14.73 9.79 -1.71
N ILE A 20 13.97 10.00 -0.63
CA ILE A 20 14.45 9.75 0.73
C ILE A 20 14.80 8.26 0.91
N ALA A 21 13.93 7.36 0.44
CA ALA A 21 14.18 5.93 0.50
C ALA A 21 15.44 5.52 -0.31
N LEU A 22 15.64 6.09 -1.51
CA LEU A 22 16.85 5.90 -2.29
C LEU A 22 18.10 6.35 -1.51
N GLY A 23 18.06 7.53 -0.90
CA GLY A 23 19.16 8.03 -0.07
C GLY A 23 19.51 7.07 1.07
N LEU A 24 18.50 6.56 1.79
CA LEU A 24 18.70 5.57 2.86
C LEU A 24 19.32 4.26 2.34
N VAL A 25 18.88 3.76 1.18
CA VAL A 25 19.46 2.57 0.55
C VAL A 25 20.91 2.82 0.15
N MET A 26 21.22 3.98 -0.42
CA MET A 26 22.57 4.32 -0.86
C MET A 26 23.53 4.47 0.33
N LEU A 27 23.05 5.02 1.45
CA LEU A 27 23.78 5.06 2.73
C LEU A 27 24.01 3.65 3.28
N PHE A 28 22.99 2.80 3.29
CA PHE A 28 23.10 1.42 3.78
C PHE A 28 24.10 0.59 2.96
N GLN A 29 24.15 0.78 1.64
CA GLN A 29 25.11 0.11 0.76
C GLN A 29 26.52 0.72 0.80
N GLY A 30 26.71 1.85 1.49
CA GLY A 30 27.98 2.61 1.46
C GLY A 30 28.30 3.23 0.10
N THR A 31 27.34 3.25 -0.83
CA THR A 31 27.50 3.91 -2.14
C THR A 31 27.41 5.44 -2.05
N LEU A 32 26.77 5.94 -0.99
CA LEU A 32 26.78 7.35 -0.60
C LEU A 32 27.57 7.48 0.70
N THR A 33 28.70 8.19 0.65
CA THR A 33 29.45 8.60 1.84
C THR A 33 29.41 10.12 1.96
N PHE A 34 29.34 10.66 3.18
CA PHE A 34 29.34 12.11 3.41
C PHE A 34 30.75 12.68 3.58
N GLU A 35 31.71 11.88 4.06
CA GLU A 35 33.09 12.31 4.27
C GLU A 35 34.07 11.25 3.73
N PRO A 36 34.70 11.47 2.56
CA PRO A 36 34.37 12.51 1.58
C PRO A 36 32.99 12.28 0.93
N PHE A 37 32.37 13.35 0.43
CA PHE A 37 31.14 13.22 -0.37
C PHE A 37 31.45 12.45 -1.64
N LYS A 38 31.03 11.18 -1.68
CA LYS A 38 31.29 10.30 -2.81
C LYS A 38 30.04 9.49 -3.12
N VAL A 39 29.68 9.48 -4.39
CA VAL A 39 28.63 8.63 -4.93
C VAL A 39 29.27 7.60 -5.84
N ILE A 40 29.23 6.34 -5.45
CA ILE A 40 29.65 5.23 -6.28
C ILE A 40 28.43 4.75 -7.07
N VAL A 41 28.43 5.03 -8.38
CA VAL A 41 27.35 4.58 -9.26
C VAL A 41 27.63 3.15 -9.68
N SER A 42 26.83 2.21 -9.15
CA SER A 42 26.81 0.82 -9.54
C SER A 42 25.53 0.50 -10.33
N GLY A 43 25.48 -0.68 -10.96
CA GLY A 43 24.26 -1.16 -11.62
C GLY A 43 23.05 -1.24 -10.67
N SER A 44 23.27 -1.55 -9.39
CA SER A 44 22.22 -1.54 -8.37
C SER A 44 21.69 -0.14 -8.11
N VAL A 45 22.54 0.89 -8.08
CA VAL A 45 22.12 2.29 -7.91
C VAL A 45 21.25 2.74 -9.08
N VAL A 46 21.66 2.46 -10.33
CA VAL A 46 20.86 2.77 -11.53
C VAL A 46 19.48 2.10 -11.46
N TYR A 47 19.46 0.84 -11.04
CA TYR A 47 18.24 0.09 -10.84
C TYR A 47 17.29 0.73 -9.81
N PHE A 48 17.79 1.14 -8.65
CA PHE A 48 16.98 1.83 -7.64
C PHE A 48 16.51 3.20 -8.12
N ILE A 49 17.33 3.94 -8.87
CA ILE A 49 16.94 5.22 -9.48
C ILE A 49 15.74 5.03 -10.42
N ILE A 50 15.76 4.02 -11.28
CA ILE A 50 14.62 3.72 -12.18
C ILE A 50 13.35 3.44 -11.36
N ASN A 51 13.47 2.63 -10.31
CA ASN A 51 12.33 2.31 -9.43
C ASN A 51 11.80 3.54 -8.67
N THR A 52 12.66 4.49 -8.29
CA THR A 52 12.27 5.75 -7.65
C THR A 52 11.27 6.54 -8.49
N PHE A 53 11.36 6.49 -9.82
CA PHE A 53 10.41 7.16 -10.72
C PHE A 53 9.18 6.29 -11.06
N LEU A 54 9.36 4.97 -11.20
CA LEU A 54 8.27 4.07 -11.56
C LEU A 54 7.23 3.89 -10.43
N ILE A 55 7.67 3.83 -9.18
CA ILE A 55 6.78 3.60 -8.03
C ILE A 55 5.73 4.72 -7.88
N PRO A 56 6.08 6.02 -7.91
CA PRO A 56 5.10 7.10 -7.89
C PRO A 56 4.08 7.02 -9.02
N ILE A 57 4.51 6.67 -10.24
CA ILE A 57 3.62 6.50 -11.40
C ILE A 57 2.62 5.36 -11.13
N TYR A 58 3.12 4.20 -10.68
CA TYR A 58 2.28 3.06 -10.35
C TYR A 58 1.23 3.40 -9.28
N ARG A 59 1.63 4.18 -8.27
CA ARG A 59 0.73 4.61 -7.17
C ARG A 59 -0.40 5.51 -7.62
N ILE A 60 -0.14 6.40 -8.58
CA ILE A 60 -1.17 7.29 -9.13
C ILE A 60 -2.12 6.55 -10.06
N LEU A 61 -1.62 5.58 -10.82
CA LEU A 61 -2.44 4.77 -11.73
C LEU A 61 -3.34 3.77 -10.99
N ASN A 62 -2.95 3.30 -9.80
CA ASN A 62 -3.66 2.27 -9.06
C ASN A 62 -4.03 2.69 -7.61
N PRO A 63 -4.73 3.82 -7.40
CA PRO A 63 -4.95 4.36 -6.06
C PRO A 63 -5.75 3.40 -5.17
N LYS A 64 -6.79 2.75 -5.74
CA LYS A 64 -7.66 1.80 -5.02
C LYS A 64 -6.95 0.53 -4.55
N LYS A 65 -5.89 0.09 -5.24
CA LYS A 65 -5.15 -1.14 -4.88
C LYS A 65 -4.18 -0.90 -3.72
N ILE A 66 -3.73 0.33 -3.54
CA ILE A 66 -2.72 0.70 -2.55
C ILE A 66 -3.37 1.27 -1.29
N ASN A 67 -4.40 2.10 -1.45
CA ASN A 67 -5.21 2.62 -0.36
C ASN A 67 -6.68 2.42 -0.71
N PRO A 68 -7.24 1.22 -0.45
CA PRO A 68 -8.68 1.07 -0.47
C PRO A 68 -9.28 2.03 0.56
N ASP A 69 -10.33 2.76 0.18
CA ASP A 69 -10.97 3.76 1.06
C ASP A 69 -11.45 3.12 2.39
N GLU A 70 -11.68 1.81 2.39
CA GLU A 70 -12.21 1.02 3.50
C GLU A 70 -11.17 0.19 4.27
N THR A 71 -9.85 0.42 4.13
CA THR A 71 -8.88 -0.30 4.98
C THR A 71 -8.97 0.19 6.42
N ARG A 72 -9.88 -0.43 7.18
CA ARG A 72 -9.82 -0.57 8.62
C ARG A 72 -9.10 -1.87 8.94
N PHE A 73 -8.19 -1.80 9.90
CA PHE A 73 -7.64 -2.98 10.52
C PHE A 73 -8.75 -3.64 11.33
N GLU A 74 -9.39 -4.66 10.76
CA GLU A 74 -10.32 -5.50 11.51
C GLU A 74 -9.53 -6.38 12.47
N SER A 75 -9.66 -6.10 13.77
CA SER A 75 -9.12 -6.99 14.79
C SER A 75 -9.79 -8.37 14.69
N TYR A 76 -9.09 -9.43 15.10
CA TYR A 76 -9.69 -10.77 15.19
C TYR A 76 -10.98 -10.77 15.99
N LYS A 77 -11.04 -9.96 17.06
CA LYS A 77 -12.24 -9.82 17.90
C LYS A 77 -13.37 -9.13 17.15
N ASP A 78 -13.10 -8.05 16.42
CA ASP A 78 -14.10 -7.34 15.61
C ASP A 78 -14.66 -8.25 14.52
N ARG A 79 -13.79 -9.03 13.87
CA ARG A 79 -14.19 -10.00 12.86
C ARG A 79 -15.04 -11.13 13.44
N ALA A 80 -14.65 -11.68 14.59
CA ALA A 80 -15.41 -12.73 15.27
C ALA A 80 -16.78 -12.23 15.74
N MET A 81 -16.85 -10.99 16.23
CA MET A 81 -18.11 -10.34 16.62
C MET A 81 -19.02 -10.11 15.40
N ASN A 82 -18.47 -9.62 14.29
CA ASN A 82 -19.21 -9.46 13.04
C ASN A 82 -19.76 -10.80 12.52
N LEU A 83 -18.95 -11.87 12.55
CA LEU A 83 -19.38 -13.22 12.19
C LEU A 83 -20.50 -13.71 13.11
N HIS A 84 -20.37 -13.52 14.42
CA HIS A 84 -21.42 -13.87 15.38
C HIS A 84 -22.72 -13.10 15.14
N HIS A 85 -22.64 -11.82 14.75
CA HIS A 85 -23.83 -11.05 14.35
C HIS A 85 -24.43 -11.57 13.04
N GLN A 86 -23.61 -11.91 12.06
CA GLN A 86 -24.06 -12.52 10.81
C GLN A 86 -24.75 -13.86 11.08
N ASP A 87 -24.18 -14.74 11.88
CA ASP A 87 -24.77 -16.04 12.24
C ASP A 87 -26.11 -15.87 12.97
N ARG A 88 -26.20 -14.93 13.91
CA ARG A 88 -27.47 -14.60 14.59
C ARG A 88 -28.53 -14.06 13.63
N GLN A 89 -28.13 -13.24 12.66
CA GLN A 89 -29.04 -12.71 11.64
C GLN A 89 -29.47 -13.77 10.63
N MET A 90 -28.57 -14.70 10.26
CA MET A 90 -28.82 -15.82 9.36
C MET A 90 -29.64 -16.95 10.01
N GLN A 91 -29.79 -16.94 11.34
CA GLN A 91 -30.66 -17.84 12.09
C GLN A 91 -32.16 -17.48 11.87
N HIS A 92 -32.61 -17.62 10.63
CA HIS A 92 -34.02 -17.47 10.26
C HIS A 92 -34.80 -18.72 10.70
N ARG A 93 -35.85 -18.56 11.51
CA ARG A 93 -36.91 -19.58 11.58
C ARG A 93 -37.85 -19.36 10.39
N ASN A 94 -37.98 -20.35 9.50
CA ASN A 94 -38.93 -20.38 8.38
C ASN A 94 -38.79 -19.28 7.30
N ASN A 95 -37.57 -18.86 6.93
CA ASN A 95 -37.32 -17.88 5.85
C ASN A 95 -38.04 -16.53 5.99
N GLN A 96 -38.58 -16.21 7.17
CA GLN A 96 -39.26 -14.95 7.44
C GLN A 96 -38.39 -14.08 8.33
N TRP A 97 -38.05 -12.90 7.85
CA TRP A 97 -37.40 -11.87 8.65
C TRP A 97 -38.39 -11.39 9.71
N SER A 98 -38.09 -11.66 10.99
CA SER A 98 -38.87 -11.17 12.13
C SER A 98 -37.97 -10.26 12.97
N ALA A 99 -38.39 -9.02 13.18
CA ALA A 99 -37.72 -8.09 14.10
C ALA A 99 -37.93 -8.47 15.58
N ASN A 100 -38.86 -9.39 15.87
CA ASN A 100 -39.17 -9.86 17.22
C ASN A 100 -38.12 -10.89 17.66
N GLY A 101 -36.99 -10.41 18.17
CA GLY A 101 -35.92 -11.26 18.75
C GLY A 101 -34.49 -10.75 18.53
N VAL A 102 -34.29 -9.71 17.71
CA VAL A 102 -32.98 -9.11 17.52
C VAL A 102 -32.68 -8.16 18.70
N THR A 103 -32.28 -8.72 19.83
CA THR A 103 -31.77 -7.94 20.96
C THR A 103 -30.31 -7.60 20.69
N ALA A 104 -30.05 -6.39 20.20
CA ALA A 104 -28.70 -5.83 20.20
C ALA A 104 -28.33 -5.51 21.65
N ASN A 105 -27.30 -6.17 22.20
CA ASN A 105 -26.81 -5.85 23.52
C ASN A 105 -26.10 -4.49 23.45
N GLN A 106 -26.67 -3.45 24.07
CA GLN A 106 -26.09 -2.10 24.05
C GLN A 106 -24.69 -2.05 24.67
N TRP A 107 -24.39 -2.98 25.59
CA TRP A 107 -23.08 -3.09 26.22
C TRP A 107 -22.05 -3.83 25.35
N GLU A 108 -22.44 -4.44 24.22
CA GLU A 108 -21.51 -5.12 23.30
C GLU A 108 -20.50 -4.15 22.67
N TYR A 109 -20.87 -2.85 22.60
CA TYR A 109 -20.07 -1.78 21.99
C TYR A 109 -19.46 -0.80 23.01
N SER A 110 -19.73 -0.95 24.30
CA SER A 110 -19.37 0.05 25.33
C SER A 110 -18.13 -0.30 26.15
N TRP A 111 -17.45 -1.41 25.85
CA TRP A 111 -16.31 -1.87 26.65
C TRP A 111 -15.04 -1.12 26.25
N ASP A 112 -14.22 -0.80 27.25
CA ASP A 112 -12.92 -0.11 27.10
C ASP A 112 -11.95 -0.90 26.20
N THR A 113 -12.14 -2.22 26.10
CA THR A 113 -11.42 -3.10 25.17
C THR A 113 -11.91 -3.06 23.72
N THR A 114 -13.05 -2.42 23.45
CA THR A 114 -13.60 -2.11 22.11
C THR A 114 -13.20 -0.69 21.67
N GLN A 115 -12.51 0.06 22.54
CA GLN A 115 -11.86 1.31 22.20
C GLN A 115 -10.64 0.99 21.32
N SER A 116 -10.93 0.78 20.04
CA SER A 116 -9.93 0.42 19.04
C SER A 116 -8.80 1.45 19.05
N TYR A 117 -7.56 0.98 19.15
CA TYR A 117 -6.37 1.71 18.66
C TYR A 117 -6.45 1.96 17.14
N SER A 118 -7.65 2.05 16.56
CA SER A 118 -7.96 2.09 15.13
C SER A 118 -7.13 3.14 14.43
N GLY A 119 -7.01 4.34 14.97
CA GLY A 119 -6.20 5.38 14.33
C GLY A 119 -4.74 4.98 14.07
N LEU A 120 -4.05 4.42 15.08
CA LEU A 120 -2.65 4.03 14.95
C LEU A 120 -2.48 2.67 14.25
N ALA A 121 -3.35 1.71 14.55
CA ALA A 121 -3.34 0.39 13.92
C ALA A 121 -3.69 0.47 12.43
N ASP A 122 -4.70 1.26 12.05
CA ASP A 122 -5.09 1.49 10.66
C ASP A 122 -3.97 2.21 9.91
N MET A 123 -3.33 3.21 10.54
CA MET A 123 -2.19 3.92 9.95
C MET A 123 -1.02 2.95 9.72
N GLY A 124 -0.65 2.17 10.74
CA GLY A 124 0.42 1.18 10.65
C GLY A 124 0.13 0.10 9.60
N TYR A 125 -1.10 -0.39 9.54
CA TYR A 125 -1.55 -1.35 8.53
C TYR A 125 -1.45 -0.77 7.12
N ARG A 126 -1.96 0.45 6.88
CA ARG A 126 -1.87 1.14 5.58
C ARG A 126 -0.42 1.35 5.13
N TRP A 127 0.45 1.76 6.06
CA TRP A 127 1.87 1.91 5.76
C TRP A 127 2.56 0.57 5.48
N GLY A 128 2.27 -0.45 6.29
CA GLY A 128 2.81 -1.80 6.12
C GLY A 128 2.43 -2.43 4.78
N VAL A 129 1.15 -2.40 4.42
CA VAL A 129 0.67 -2.86 3.10
C VAL A 129 1.33 -2.05 1.98
N GLY A 130 1.43 -0.73 2.13
CA GLY A 130 2.09 0.14 1.16
C GLY A 130 3.58 -0.19 0.97
N LEU A 131 4.29 -0.52 2.04
CA LEU A 131 5.69 -0.95 2.00
C LEU A 131 5.83 -2.33 1.34
N LEU A 132 4.94 -3.27 1.66
CA LEU A 132 4.92 -4.60 1.03
C LEU A 132 4.69 -4.51 -0.48
N ILE A 133 3.74 -3.68 -0.92
CA ILE A 133 3.49 -3.46 -2.36
C ILE A 133 4.73 -2.86 -3.03
N ASN A 134 5.39 -1.89 -2.39
CA ASN A 134 6.64 -1.32 -2.93
C ASN A 134 7.75 -2.37 -2.99
N ALA A 135 7.91 -3.20 -1.97
CA ALA A 135 8.92 -4.26 -1.92
C ALA A 135 8.67 -5.31 -3.01
N LEU A 136 7.42 -5.73 -3.21
CA LEU A 136 7.04 -6.62 -4.30
C LEU A 136 7.30 -5.97 -5.66
N PHE A 137 6.96 -4.68 -5.83
CA PHE A 137 7.24 -3.96 -7.06
C PHE A 137 8.74 -3.94 -7.37
N ILE A 138 9.57 -3.63 -6.37
CA ILE A 138 11.03 -3.68 -6.51
C ILE A 138 11.47 -5.11 -6.81
N LEU A 139 10.95 -6.15 -6.17
CA LEU A 139 11.37 -7.53 -6.46
C LEU A 139 11.09 -7.94 -7.92
N PHE A 140 9.94 -7.54 -8.47
CA PHE A 140 9.51 -7.89 -9.82
C PHE A 140 9.92 -6.90 -10.91
N SER A 141 10.44 -5.73 -10.54
CA SER A 141 10.97 -4.70 -11.45
C SER A 141 11.95 -5.22 -12.51
N PRO A 142 12.87 -6.17 -12.23
CA PRO A 142 13.81 -6.68 -13.22
C PRO A 142 13.10 -7.37 -14.39
N VAL A 143 11.97 -8.04 -14.14
CA VAL A 143 11.15 -8.69 -15.19
C VAL A 143 10.55 -7.64 -16.12
N PHE A 144 10.04 -6.55 -15.56
CA PHE A 144 9.49 -5.44 -16.34
C PHE A 144 10.57 -4.74 -17.17
N ILE A 145 11.75 -4.50 -16.60
CA ILE A 145 12.88 -3.90 -17.32
C ILE A 145 13.37 -4.82 -18.44
N ALA A 146 13.53 -6.12 -18.17
CA ALA A 146 13.92 -7.10 -19.18
C ALA A 146 12.92 -7.16 -20.34
N TYR A 147 11.62 -7.18 -20.04
CA TYR A 147 10.56 -7.14 -21.05
C TYR A 147 10.63 -5.89 -21.93
N LEU A 148 10.84 -4.72 -21.33
CA LEU A 148 10.96 -3.45 -22.04
C LEU A 148 12.19 -3.43 -22.97
N VAL A 149 13.33 -3.92 -22.49
CA VAL A 149 14.56 -4.02 -23.28
C VAL A 149 14.38 -4.97 -24.47
N VAL A 150 13.72 -6.11 -24.28
CA VAL A 150 13.45 -7.08 -25.38
C VAL A 150 12.56 -6.46 -26.45
N ILE A 151 11.50 -5.74 -26.06
CA ILE A 151 10.61 -5.05 -27.01
C ILE A 151 11.36 -3.96 -27.78
N LEU A 152 12.07 -3.08 -27.08
CA LEU A 152 12.84 -2.00 -27.71
C LEU A 152 13.90 -2.53 -28.66
N ARG A 153 14.52 -3.67 -28.32
CA ARG A 153 15.45 -4.35 -29.22
C ARG A 153 14.74 -4.90 -30.45
N SER A 154 13.55 -5.49 -30.30
CA SER A 154 12.78 -6.03 -31.43
C SER A 154 12.35 -4.94 -32.43
N SER A 155 12.03 -3.72 -31.96
CA SER A 155 11.63 -2.61 -32.84
C SER A 155 12.79 -2.03 -33.63
N ASN A 156 14.01 -2.04 -33.09
CA ASN A 156 15.20 -1.52 -33.77
C ASN A 156 15.76 -2.47 -34.84
N VAL A 157 15.34 -3.74 -34.85
CA VAL A 157 15.75 -4.75 -35.85
C VAL A 157 14.82 -4.74 -37.07
N MET A 158 13.65 -4.09 -36.98
CA MET A 158 12.70 -3.93 -38.09
C MET A 158 12.83 -2.59 -38.83
N GLN A 159 13.81 -1.75 -38.47
CA GLN A 159 14.23 -0.57 -39.22
C GLN A 159 15.51 -0.87 -39.98
#